data_AF-A0A939RHS8-F1
#
_entry.id   AF-A0A939RHS8-F1
#
_cell.length_a   1.000
_cell.length_b   1.000
_cell.length_c   1.000
_cell.angle_alpha   90.00
_cell.angle_beta   90.00
_cell.angle_gamma   90.00
#
_symmetry.space_group_name_H-M   'P 1'
#
loop_
_entity.id
_entity.type
_entity.pdbx_description
1 polymer ?
#
loop_
_entity_poly.entity_id
_entity_poly.type
_entity_poly.pdbx_seq_one_letter_code
_entity_poly.pdbx_strand_id
1 'polypeptide(L)' 'MSAVAPDGRKLLRLEVRNSETPIERKPEWIKTRAKMGPEYNALQSLVKKEGLHTVCQEAGCPN' A
#
# COMPACT_ATOMS: atom_id res chain seq x y z
N MET A 1 13.94 -21.35 7.15
CA MET A 1 13.44 -20.82 5.87
C MET A 1 12.14 -21.55 5.54
N SER A 2 10.98 -20.96 5.87
CA SER A 2 9.70 -21.61 5.59
C SER A 2 9.47 -21.70 4.09
N ALA A 3 9.27 -22.92 3.60
CA ALA A 3 8.89 -23.15 2.22
C ALA A 3 7.52 -22.52 1.97
N VAL A 4 7.45 -21.58 1.03
CA VAL A 4 6.19 -20.96 0.59
C VAL A 4 5.24 -22.06 0.11
N ALA A 5 4.00 -22.04 0.62
CA ALA A 5 2.93 -22.97 0.25
C ALA A 5 2.77 -23.06 -1.28
N PRO A 6 2.34 -24.20 -1.84
CA PRO A 6 2.30 -24.42 -3.28
C PRO A 6 1.55 -23.34 -4.08
N ASP A 7 0.49 -22.73 -3.52
CA ASP A 7 -0.23 -21.62 -4.15
C ASP A 7 0.61 -20.34 -4.26
N GLY A 8 1.43 -20.04 -3.25
CA GLY A 8 2.32 -18.88 -3.26
C GLY A 8 3.41 -18.97 -4.34
N ARG A 9 3.80 -20.19 -4.76
CA ARG A 9 4.76 -20.38 -5.86
C ARG A 9 4.18 -19.97 -7.22
N LYS A 10 2.87 -20.17 -7.44
CA LYS A 10 2.20 -19.75 -8.68
C LYS A 10 2.13 -18.23 -8.77
N LEU A 11 1.78 -17.56 -7.67
CA LEU A 11 1.72 -16.10 -7.59
C LEU A 11 3.12 -15.47 -7.76
N LEU A 12 4.14 -16.03 -7.11
CA LEU A 12 5.52 -15.54 -7.24
C LEU A 12 6.00 -15.52 -8.69
N ARG A 13 5.69 -16.56 -9.49
CA ARG A 13 6.01 -16.56 -10.93
C ARG A 13 5.34 -15.40 -11.69
N LEU A 14 4.08 -15.11 -11.35
CA LEU A 14 3.33 -14.01 -11.98
C LEU A 14 3.87 -12.65 -11.56
N GLU A 15 4.24 -12.48 -10.28
CA GLU A 15 4.85 -11.25 -9.75
C GLU A 15 6.19 -10.95 -10.42
N VAL A 16 7.04 -11.98 -10.62
CA VAL A 16 8.30 -11.84 -11.39
C VAL A 16 8.01 -11.34 -12.80
N ARG A 17 7.09 -11.99 -13.52
CA ARG A 17 6.72 -11.56 -14.88
C ARG A 17 6.10 -10.16 -14.90
N ASN A 18 5.27 -9.79 -13.93
CA ASN A 18 4.70 -8.45 -13.84
C ASN A 18 5.79 -7.39 -13.64
N SER A 19 6.86 -7.71 -12.89
CA SER A 19 7.98 -6.79 -12.65
C SER A 19 8.88 -6.56 -13.89
N GLU A 20 8.77 -7.41 -14.91
CA GLU A 20 9.44 -7.20 -16.20
C GLU A 20 8.80 -6.05 -17.01
N THR A 21 7.53 -5.74 -16.75
CA THR A 21 6.86 -4.55 -17.29
C THR A 21 7.24 -3.33 -16.45
N PRO A 22 7.86 -2.29 -17.03
CA PRO A 22 8.19 -1.08 -16.30
C PRO A 22 6.94 -0.37 -15.77
N ILE A 23 7.02 0.21 -14.57
CA ILE A 23 5.94 0.98 -13.98
C ILE A 23 5.55 2.15 -14.88
N GLU A 24 4.27 2.25 -15.25
CA GLU A 24 3.80 3.32 -16.11
C GLU A 24 3.80 4.66 -15.39
N ARG A 25 4.07 5.72 -16.16
CA ARG A 25 3.91 7.07 -15.66
C ARG A 25 2.42 7.37 -15.45
N LYS A 26 2.06 7.79 -14.24
CA LYS A 26 0.71 8.24 -13.94
C LYS A 26 0.32 9.42 -14.86
N PRO A 27 -0.89 9.42 -15.44
CA PRO A 27 -1.36 10.53 -16.27
C PRO A 27 -1.53 11.79 -15.44
N GLU A 28 -1.53 12.96 -16.10
CA GLU A 28 -1.47 14.27 -15.44
C GLU A 28 -2.64 14.55 -14.48
N TRP A 29 -3.79 13.88 -14.67
CA TRP A 29 -4.98 14.01 -13.84
C TRP A 29 -4.97 13.14 -12.57
N ILE A 30 -4.09 12.12 -12.47
CA ILE A 30 -3.92 11.31 -11.23
C ILE A 30 -2.85 11.97 -10.37
N LYS A 31 -3.26 12.96 -9.57
CA LYS A 31 -2.40 13.66 -8.61
C LYS A 31 -3.20 14.01 -7.36
N THR A 32 -2.64 13.74 -6.18
CA THR A 32 -3.20 14.18 -4.90
C THR A 32 -2.24 15.15 -4.23
N ARG A 33 -2.78 16.18 -3.55
CA ARG A 33 -2.02 17.05 -2.66
C ARG A 33 -2.24 16.59 -1.22
N ALA A 34 -1.30 15.84 -0.66
CA ALA A 34 -1.34 15.44 0.73
C ALA A 34 -1.23 16.68 1.65
N LYS A 35 -2.19 16.84 2.56
CA LYS A 35 -2.14 17.84 3.63
C LYS A 35 -2.15 17.12 4.97
N MET A 36 -0.98 16.96 5.56
CA MET A 36 -0.79 16.27 6.84
C MET A 36 -1.04 17.25 8.00
N GLY A 37 -2.29 17.68 8.13
CA GLY A 37 -2.71 18.64 9.14
C GLY A 37 -2.84 18.05 10.54
N PRO A 38 -3.19 18.89 11.54
CA PRO A 38 -3.36 18.45 12.93
C PRO A 38 -4.39 17.33 13.06
N GLU A 39 -5.49 17.38 12.31
CA GLU A 39 -6.53 16.33 12.31
C GLU A 39 -6.02 14.97 11.82
N TYR A 40 -5.20 14.97 10.77
CA TYR A 40 -4.57 13.73 10.28
C TYR A 40 -3.67 13.12 11.35
N ASN A 41 -2.83 13.95 11.98
CA ASN A 41 -1.90 13.50 13.01
C ASN A 41 -2.63 13.00 14.26
N ALA A 42 -3.73 13.65 14.64
CA ALA A 42 -4.58 13.23 15.76
C ALA A 42 -5.21 11.86 15.47
N LEU A 43 -5.78 11.67 14.28
CA LEU A 43 -6.36 10.40 13.86
C LEU A 43 -5.30 9.28 13.79
N GLN A 44 -4.14 9.56 13.20
CA GLN A 44 -3.04 8.58 13.14
C GLN A 44 -2.56 8.18 14.54
N SER A 45 -2.46 9.16 15.45
CA SER A 45 -2.04 8.90 16.84
C SER A 45 -3.07 8.07 17.59
N LEU A 46 -4.36 8.34 17.39
CA LEU A 46 -5.44 7.56 17.98
C LEU A 46 -5.41 6.11 17.50
N VAL A 47 -5.35 5.90 16.18
CA VAL A 47 -5.29 4.55 15.58
C VAL A 47 -4.12 3.75 16.17
N LYS A 48 -2.94 4.36 16.25
CA LYS A 48 -1.75 3.72 16.83
C LYS A 48 -1.91 3.43 18.32
N LYS A 49 -2.44 4.38 19.09
CA LYS A 49 -2.64 4.25 20.54
C LYS A 49 -3.59 3.10 20.88
N GLU A 50 -4.67 2.97 20.12
CA GLU A 50 -5.69 1.93 20.32
C GLU A 50 -5.30 0.58 19.68
N GLY A 51 -4.11 0.48 19.06
CA GLY A 51 -3.66 -0.74 18.40
C GLY A 51 -4.54 -1.14 17.20
N LEU A 52 -5.14 -0.16 16.53
CA LEU A 52 -6.04 -0.36 15.39
C LEU A 52 -5.30 -0.29 14.06
N HIS A 53 -5.92 -0.86 13.04
CA HIS A 53 -5.48 -0.77 11.64
C HIS A 53 -6.57 -0.12 10.80
N THR A 54 -6.17 0.61 9.78
CA THR A 54 -7.11 1.20 8.81
C THR A 54 -6.73 0.81 7.40
N VAL A 55 -7.73 0.49 6.57
CA VAL A 55 -7.50 0.24 5.14
C VAL A 55 -6.83 1.43 4.45
N CYS A 56 -7.10 2.65 4.92
CA CYS A 56 -6.45 3.87 4.43
C CYS A 56 -4.92 3.78 4.49
N GLN A 57 -4.37 3.22 5.58
CA GLN A 57 -2.93 3.08 5.79
C GLN A 57 -2.38 1.79 5.18
N GLU A 58 -3.02 0.65 5.45
CA GLU A 58 -2.52 -0.66 5.04
C GLU A 58 -2.52 -0.84 3.51
N ALA A 59 -3.48 -0.24 2.80
CA ALA A 59 -3.56 -0.31 1.34
C ALA A 59 -2.78 0.79 0.62
N GLY A 60 -2.14 1.72 1.35
CA GLY A 60 -1.42 2.86 0.75
C GLY A 60 -2.33 3.78 -0.09
N CYS A 61 -3.54 4.03 0.39
CA CYS A 61 -4.52 4.86 -0.32
C CYS A 61 -3.96 6.27 -0.53
N PRO A 62 -3.99 6.83 -1.76
CA PRO A 62 -3.37 8.12 -2.06
C PRO A 62 -4.25 9.33 -1.70
N ASN A 63 -5.40 9.12 -1.04
CA ASN A 63 -6.39 10.15 -0.70
C ASN A 63 -6.11 10.78 0.66
#